data_AF-A0A0B8RPM0-F1
#
_entry.id   AF-A0A0B8RPM0-F1
#
_cell.length_a   1.000
_cell.length_b   1.000
_cell.length_c   1.000
_cell.angle_alpha   90.00
_cell.angle_beta   90.00
_cell.angle_gamma   90.00
#
_symmetry.space_group_name_H-M   'P 1'
#
loop_
_entity.id
_entity.type
_entity.pdbx_description
1 polymer ?
#
loop_
_entity_poly.entity_id
_entity_poly.type
_entity_poly.pdbx_seq_one_letter_code
_entity_poly.pdbx_strand_id
1 'polypeptide(L)'
;MEFSEGKLRKWLSKYKFRDLTIEELKHINELYPNIRFTMSTYTFKDGSQKDLLNFTSTVPVKYKGNIYNIPICIWILDSYPFTPPICFLNPTANMGISVGKHVDVRGRIYLPYLQAWSHPQSVIIGLLKEMSIKFEEELPLYALSSSDEARQMDLLSYITKIVEGENNGQSKGEEKKNDGILRKVTIVGAGDLGLACILAISAKDVADKVVVLDCSEATVKGGTMDLEIFDLPKVEISRDFSASADSKLVVLTVNSLGNAQSYLEVVQSNVELFRGIIPSIAHYSQHSVLLIASQPVEIMTYVSWKLSGFPKSRVIGIGCNLDSARFQYIITNLLKAQSRSKDNWIIGEQGVNKVAAWSSNSVINHPGDKLTNDQQVLTNRAMEILKGKGQRSWSVGLSIADLTDSILNDKRKIHSVSTTVKGYYNINSEVFLSMPCVLGISGVIEMMKPVEEDNVVEKLQTSAASVNDLQQQLKL
;
A
#
# COMPACT_ATOMS: atom_id res chain seq x y z
N MET A 1 -4.38 -43.50 -7.44
CA MET A 1 -5.81 -43.82 -7.20
C MET A 1 -6.57 -43.23 -8.36
N GLU A 2 -7.29 -44.07 -9.10
CA GLU A 2 -8.16 -43.67 -10.21
C GLU A 2 -9.24 -42.68 -9.73
N PHE A 3 -9.67 -41.83 -10.66
CA PHE A 3 -10.78 -40.92 -10.48
C PHE A 3 -12.05 -41.70 -10.10
N SER A 4 -12.63 -41.38 -8.95
CA SER A 4 -13.87 -42.02 -8.47
C SER A 4 -14.88 -40.94 -8.10
N GLU A 5 -15.94 -40.85 -8.89
CA GLU A 5 -17.02 -39.88 -8.66
C GLU A 5 -17.68 -40.07 -7.29
N GLY A 6 -17.93 -41.32 -6.88
CA GLY A 6 -18.51 -41.62 -5.57
C GLY A 6 -17.64 -41.11 -4.40
N LYS A 7 -16.32 -41.17 -4.56
CA LYS A 7 -15.36 -40.64 -3.58
C LYS A 7 -15.38 -39.10 -3.55
N LEU A 8 -15.41 -38.45 -4.71
CA LEU A 8 -15.53 -36.99 -4.81
C LEU A 8 -16.85 -36.49 -4.20
N ARG A 9 -17.97 -37.17 -4.44
CA ARG A 9 -19.28 -36.85 -3.83
C ARG A 9 -19.22 -36.87 -2.30
N LYS A 10 -18.48 -37.83 -1.72
CA LYS A 10 -18.27 -37.92 -0.27
C LYS A 10 -17.39 -36.79 0.26
N TRP A 11 -16.26 -36.52 -0.40
CA TRP A 11 -15.33 -35.45 -0.03
C TRP A 11 -15.95 -34.06 -0.12
N LEU A 12 -16.71 -33.80 -1.17
CA LEU A 12 -17.35 -32.51 -1.46
C LEU A 12 -18.74 -32.39 -0.83
N SER A 13 -19.06 -33.20 0.18
CA SER A 13 -20.36 -33.17 0.86
C SER A 13 -20.69 -31.82 1.51
N LYS A 14 -19.67 -31.06 1.92
CA LYS A 14 -19.79 -29.71 2.52
C LYS A 14 -19.72 -28.58 1.49
N TYR A 15 -19.54 -28.88 0.20
CA TYR A 15 -19.42 -27.85 -0.84
C TYR A 15 -20.80 -27.37 -1.27
N LYS A 16 -20.97 -26.05 -1.40
CA LYS A 16 -22.26 -25.41 -1.73
C LYS A 16 -22.76 -25.81 -3.11
N PHE A 17 -21.85 -25.94 -4.08
CA PHE A 17 -22.16 -26.27 -5.48
C PHE A 17 -21.44 -27.56 -5.90
N ARG A 18 -21.63 -28.61 -5.10
CA ARG A 18 -20.97 -29.91 -5.27
C ARG A 18 -21.08 -30.48 -6.68
N ASP A 19 -22.29 -30.55 -7.23
CA ASP A 19 -22.51 -31.29 -8.49
C ASP A 19 -21.87 -30.57 -9.69
N LEU A 20 -21.94 -29.24 -9.75
CA LEU A 20 -21.21 -28.42 -10.74
C LEU A 20 -19.69 -28.59 -10.61
N THR A 21 -19.18 -28.61 -9.38
CA THR A 21 -17.75 -28.83 -9.13
C THR A 21 -17.33 -30.21 -9.65
N ILE A 22 -18.10 -31.26 -9.38
CA ILE A 22 -17.79 -32.62 -9.81
C ILE A 22 -17.80 -32.76 -11.33
N GLU A 23 -18.76 -32.13 -12.01
CA GLU A 23 -18.83 -32.14 -13.48
C GLU A 23 -17.58 -31.52 -14.10
N GLU A 24 -17.11 -30.39 -13.59
CA GLU A 24 -15.89 -29.78 -14.10
C GLU A 24 -14.64 -30.62 -13.78
N LEU A 25 -14.56 -31.22 -12.59
CA LEU A 25 -13.47 -32.12 -12.22
C LEU A 25 -13.41 -33.38 -13.10
N LYS A 26 -14.57 -33.88 -13.59
CA LYS A 26 -14.61 -34.96 -14.58
C LYS A 26 -13.95 -34.52 -15.88
N HIS A 27 -14.36 -33.37 -16.43
CA HIS A 27 -13.78 -32.84 -17.67
C HIS A 27 -12.26 -32.59 -17.53
N ILE A 28 -11.80 -32.12 -16.37
CA ILE A 28 -10.37 -31.96 -16.09
C ILE A 28 -9.66 -33.32 -16.09
N ASN A 29 -10.25 -34.34 -15.47
CA ASN A 29 -9.65 -35.68 -15.42
C ASN A 29 -9.59 -36.35 -16.80
N GLU A 30 -10.57 -36.10 -17.67
CA GLU A 30 -10.56 -36.58 -19.07
C GLU A 30 -9.43 -35.94 -19.88
N LEU A 31 -9.17 -34.64 -19.71
CA LEU A 31 -8.11 -33.91 -20.41
C LEU A 31 -6.72 -34.11 -19.80
N TYR A 32 -6.65 -34.35 -18.49
CA TYR A 32 -5.41 -34.47 -17.72
C TYR A 32 -5.47 -35.70 -16.79
N PRO A 33 -5.33 -36.93 -17.33
CA PRO A 33 -5.58 -38.17 -16.61
C PRO A 33 -4.61 -38.46 -15.46
N ASN A 34 -3.49 -37.71 -15.38
CA ASN A 34 -2.48 -37.86 -14.33
C ASN A 34 -2.74 -36.99 -13.10
N ILE A 35 -3.80 -36.19 -13.09
CA ILE A 35 -4.16 -35.34 -11.95
C ILE A 35 -4.67 -36.21 -10.80
N ARG A 36 -4.10 -36.00 -9.61
CA ARG A 36 -4.53 -36.68 -8.38
C ARG A 36 -5.23 -35.71 -7.45
N PHE A 37 -6.50 -35.99 -7.17
CA PHE A 37 -7.31 -35.23 -6.23
C PHE A 37 -7.13 -35.74 -4.80
N THR A 38 -6.94 -34.83 -3.86
CA THR A 38 -6.81 -35.12 -2.43
C THR A 38 -7.61 -34.12 -1.59
N MET A 39 -7.99 -34.51 -0.38
CA MET A 39 -8.51 -33.58 0.63
C MET A 39 -7.38 -33.27 1.61
N SER A 40 -7.19 -31.98 1.90
CA SER A 40 -6.19 -31.55 2.87
C SER A 40 -6.67 -30.29 3.58
N THR A 41 -6.14 -30.04 4.77
CA THR A 41 -6.47 -28.84 5.53
C THR A 41 -5.69 -27.65 4.97
N TYR A 42 -6.41 -26.68 4.43
CA TYR A 42 -5.85 -25.40 4.02
C TYR A 42 -5.94 -24.41 5.18
N THR A 43 -4.83 -23.73 5.49
CA THR A 43 -4.79 -22.65 6.48
C THR A 43 -4.83 -21.30 5.77
N PHE A 44 -5.89 -20.53 6.00
CA PHE A 44 -6.08 -19.19 5.43
C PHE A 44 -5.21 -18.15 6.15
N LYS A 45 -5.13 -16.95 5.55
CA LYS A 45 -4.28 -15.86 6.06
C LYS A 45 -4.71 -15.34 7.43
N ASP A 46 -5.98 -15.52 7.78
CA ASP A 46 -6.58 -15.17 9.08
C ASP A 46 -6.35 -16.25 10.15
N GLY A 47 -5.60 -17.31 9.83
CA GLY A 47 -5.36 -18.46 10.71
C GLY A 47 -6.51 -19.47 10.73
N SER A 48 -7.62 -19.20 10.05
CA SER A 48 -8.70 -20.19 9.94
C SER A 48 -8.26 -21.39 9.12
N GLN A 49 -8.79 -22.56 9.45
CA GLN A 49 -8.45 -23.81 8.78
C GLN A 49 -9.69 -24.45 8.18
N LYS A 50 -9.55 -25.02 6.98
CA LYS A 50 -10.64 -25.71 6.31
C LYS A 50 -10.13 -26.85 5.46
N ASP A 51 -10.83 -27.99 5.54
CA ASP A 51 -10.56 -29.10 4.64
C ASP A 51 -11.10 -28.79 3.26
N LEU A 52 -10.18 -28.69 2.30
CA LEU A 52 -10.47 -28.36 0.92
C LEU A 52 -9.93 -29.44 -0.01
N LEU A 53 -10.62 -29.62 -1.13
CA LEU A 53 -10.12 -30.41 -2.23
C LEU A 53 -8.96 -29.67 -2.89
N ASN A 54 -7.86 -30.37 -3.11
CA ASN A 54 -6.77 -29.89 -3.92
C ASN A 54 -6.31 -30.96 -4.90
N PHE A 55 -5.60 -30.53 -5.93
CA PHE A 55 -4.89 -31.43 -6.81
C PHE A 55 -3.59 -30.82 -7.31
N THR A 56 -2.66 -31.69 -7.67
CA THR A 56 -1.38 -31.31 -8.24
C THR A 56 -1.35 -31.70 -9.72
N SER A 57 -0.80 -30.84 -10.55
CA SER A 57 -0.63 -31.06 -12.00
C SER A 57 0.67 -30.40 -12.49
N THR A 58 0.99 -30.56 -13.77
CA THR A 58 2.04 -29.78 -14.44
C THR A 58 1.46 -29.00 -15.61
N VAL A 59 1.89 -27.76 -15.77
CA VAL A 59 1.55 -26.90 -16.92
C VAL A 59 2.72 -26.92 -17.90
N PRO A 60 2.52 -27.34 -19.16
CA PRO A 60 3.56 -27.26 -20.18
C PRO A 60 3.78 -25.80 -20.60
N VAL A 61 5.03 -25.39 -20.66
CA VAL A 61 5.45 -24.02 -20.97
C VAL A 61 6.58 -24.08 -21.98
N LYS A 62 6.40 -23.46 -23.15
CA LYS A 62 7.46 -23.38 -24.16
C LYS A 62 8.35 -22.18 -23.91
N TYR A 63 9.59 -22.41 -23.50
CA TYR A 63 10.56 -21.35 -23.24
C TYR A 63 11.88 -21.64 -23.95
N LYS A 64 12.36 -20.65 -24.73
CA LYS A 64 13.63 -20.73 -25.50
C LYS A 64 13.79 -22.01 -26.31
N GLY A 65 12.70 -22.50 -26.92
CA GLY A 65 12.71 -23.69 -27.78
C GLY A 65 12.50 -25.03 -27.07
N ASN A 66 12.53 -25.07 -25.73
CA ASN A 66 12.26 -26.27 -24.93
C ASN A 66 10.88 -26.20 -24.26
N ILE A 67 10.28 -27.36 -23.98
CA ILE A 67 9.03 -27.46 -23.23
C ILE A 67 9.37 -27.85 -21.79
N TYR A 68 9.01 -26.99 -20.85
CA TYR A 68 9.15 -27.21 -19.42
C TYR A 68 7.80 -27.53 -18.80
N ASN A 69 7.73 -28.58 -17.97
CA ASN A 69 6.52 -28.95 -17.25
C ASN A 69 6.55 -28.34 -15.85
N ILE A 70 5.86 -27.22 -15.68
CA ILE A 70 5.86 -26.45 -14.42
C ILE A 70 4.89 -27.09 -13.44
N PRO A 71 5.35 -27.64 -12.30
CA PRO A 71 4.47 -28.25 -11.31
C PRO A 71 3.66 -27.19 -10.56
N ILE A 72 2.37 -27.45 -10.41
CA ILE A 72 1.39 -26.58 -9.76
C ILE A 72 0.49 -27.37 -8.81
N CYS A 73 -0.07 -26.68 -7.83
CA CYS A 73 -1.09 -27.16 -6.91
C CYS A 73 -2.29 -26.19 -6.93
N ILE A 74 -3.50 -26.72 -7.09
CA ILE A 74 -4.74 -25.94 -7.14
C ILE A 74 -5.66 -26.42 -6.01
N TRP A 75 -6.15 -25.46 -5.22
CA TRP A 75 -7.10 -25.64 -4.13
C TRP A 75 -8.47 -25.12 -4.52
N ILE A 76 -9.51 -25.93 -4.36
CA ILE A 76 -10.89 -25.62 -4.73
C ILE A 76 -11.66 -25.20 -3.48
N LEU A 77 -12.19 -23.98 -3.46
CA LEU A 77 -13.01 -23.46 -2.36
C LEU A 77 -14.41 -24.10 -2.35
N ASP A 78 -15.08 -24.12 -1.20
CA ASP A 78 -16.43 -24.71 -1.05
C ASP A 78 -17.55 -23.92 -1.76
N SER A 79 -17.25 -22.69 -2.17
CA SER A 79 -18.09 -21.82 -3.00
C SER A 79 -17.79 -21.90 -4.51
N TYR A 80 -16.84 -22.74 -4.93
CA TYR A 80 -16.56 -23.03 -6.34
C TYR A 80 -17.81 -23.60 -7.04
N PRO A 81 -18.12 -23.24 -8.30
CA PRO A 81 -17.32 -22.47 -9.27
C PRO A 81 -17.49 -20.94 -9.22
N PHE A 82 -18.32 -20.40 -8.32
CA PHE A 82 -18.57 -18.95 -8.25
C PHE A 82 -17.45 -18.15 -7.59
N THR A 83 -16.52 -18.83 -6.92
CA THR A 83 -15.27 -18.24 -6.43
C THR A 83 -14.08 -18.90 -7.10
N PRO A 84 -13.04 -18.13 -7.50
CA PRO A 84 -11.86 -18.69 -8.14
C PRO A 84 -11.11 -19.67 -7.20
N PRO A 85 -10.40 -20.65 -7.75
CA PRO A 85 -9.54 -21.52 -6.97
C PRO A 85 -8.29 -20.77 -6.49
N ILE A 86 -7.59 -21.33 -5.50
CA ILE A 86 -6.30 -20.81 -5.03
C ILE A 86 -5.19 -21.65 -5.66
N CYS A 87 -4.25 -20.99 -6.33
CA CYS A 87 -3.22 -21.68 -7.11
C CYS A 87 -1.81 -21.38 -6.58
N PHE A 88 -0.97 -22.40 -6.56
CA PHE A 88 0.42 -22.34 -6.16
C PHE A 88 1.30 -23.11 -7.15
N LEU A 89 2.56 -22.73 -7.27
CA LEU A 89 3.62 -23.59 -7.77
C LEU A 89 3.89 -24.70 -6.75
N ASN A 90 4.34 -25.85 -7.25
CA ASN A 90 4.71 -26.99 -6.42
C ASN A 90 6.13 -27.49 -6.78
N PRO A 91 7.17 -26.68 -6.53
CA PRO A 91 8.55 -27.01 -6.94
C PRO A 91 9.03 -28.34 -6.33
N THR A 92 9.89 -29.05 -7.07
CA THR A 92 10.65 -30.19 -6.53
C THR A 92 11.89 -29.69 -5.78
N ALA A 93 12.59 -30.59 -5.06
CA ALA A 93 13.77 -30.24 -4.25
C ALA A 93 14.87 -29.48 -5.02
N ASN A 94 14.96 -29.71 -6.35
CA ASN A 94 15.98 -29.11 -7.20
C ASN A 94 15.45 -27.87 -7.97
N MET A 95 14.32 -27.32 -7.57
CA MET A 95 13.69 -26.15 -8.21
C MET A 95 13.58 -25.00 -7.22
N GLY A 96 13.99 -23.81 -7.66
CA GLY A 96 13.74 -22.53 -6.98
C GLY A 96 12.56 -21.79 -7.62
N ILE A 97 11.87 -20.96 -6.84
CA ILE A 97 10.78 -20.11 -7.34
C ILE A 97 11.37 -18.80 -7.87
N SER A 98 11.06 -18.48 -9.12
CA SER A 98 11.37 -17.19 -9.72
C SER A 98 10.19 -16.24 -9.48
N VAL A 99 10.36 -15.32 -8.55
CA VAL A 99 9.33 -14.31 -8.20
C VAL A 99 9.16 -13.35 -9.37
N GLY A 100 7.91 -13.11 -9.75
CA GLY A 100 7.60 -12.34 -10.95
C GLY A 100 6.23 -11.68 -10.89
N LYS A 101 5.73 -11.21 -12.03
CA LYS A 101 4.45 -10.50 -12.11
C LYS A 101 3.26 -11.35 -11.68
N HIS A 102 3.38 -12.67 -11.86
CA HIS A 102 2.29 -13.62 -11.69
C HIS A 102 2.50 -14.60 -10.53
N VAL A 103 3.64 -14.54 -9.83
CA VAL A 103 3.97 -15.50 -8.77
C VAL A 103 4.70 -14.79 -7.63
N ASP A 104 4.27 -15.02 -6.38
CA ASP A 104 4.95 -14.52 -5.18
C ASP A 104 6.07 -15.46 -4.67
N VAL A 105 6.77 -15.03 -3.62
CA VAL A 105 7.85 -15.79 -2.95
C VAL A 105 7.43 -17.15 -2.40
N ARG A 106 6.13 -17.35 -2.12
CA ARG A 106 5.57 -18.63 -1.64
C ARG A 106 5.08 -19.51 -2.78
N GLY A 107 5.29 -19.07 -4.02
CA GLY A 107 4.81 -19.75 -5.22
C GLY A 107 3.33 -19.51 -5.50
N ARG A 108 2.64 -18.61 -4.78
CA ARG A 108 1.22 -18.35 -5.04
C ARG A 108 1.05 -17.63 -6.37
N ILE A 109 0.12 -18.10 -7.18
CA ILE A 109 -0.11 -17.64 -8.54
C ILE A 109 -1.21 -16.57 -8.56
N TYR A 110 -0.93 -15.45 -9.24
CA TYR A 110 -1.79 -14.30 -9.42
C TYR A 110 -1.92 -13.98 -10.92
N LEU A 111 -3.06 -14.34 -11.50
CA LEU A 111 -3.35 -14.09 -12.91
C LEU A 111 -4.56 -13.15 -13.06
N PRO A 112 -4.58 -12.27 -14.08
CA PRO A 112 -5.77 -11.48 -14.41
C PRO A 112 -7.02 -12.35 -14.56
N TYR A 113 -6.88 -13.56 -15.10
CA TYR A 113 -7.97 -14.55 -15.23
C TYR A 113 -8.57 -14.97 -13.89
N LEU A 114 -7.78 -15.04 -12.81
CA LEU A 114 -8.27 -15.31 -11.46
C LEU A 114 -8.98 -14.09 -10.85
N GLN A 115 -8.56 -12.87 -11.21
CA GLN A 115 -9.16 -11.62 -10.72
C GLN A 115 -10.49 -11.32 -11.41
N ALA A 116 -10.60 -11.64 -12.70
CA ALA A 116 -11.81 -11.47 -13.51
C ALA A 116 -12.70 -12.73 -13.54
N TRP A 117 -12.55 -13.62 -12.55
CA TRP A 117 -13.25 -14.91 -12.52
C TRP A 117 -14.77 -14.73 -12.46
N SER A 118 -15.47 -15.23 -13.47
CA SER A 118 -16.94 -15.18 -13.57
C SER A 118 -17.45 -16.50 -14.16
N HIS A 119 -18.17 -17.28 -13.37
CA HIS A 119 -18.82 -18.50 -13.86
C HIS A 119 -20.08 -18.15 -14.69
N PRO A 120 -20.35 -18.81 -15.84
CA PRO A 120 -19.66 -19.97 -16.42
C PRO A 120 -18.50 -19.66 -17.39
N GLN A 121 -18.16 -18.39 -17.61
CA GLN A 121 -17.12 -18.00 -18.56
C GLN A 121 -15.71 -18.41 -18.11
N SER A 122 -15.48 -18.46 -16.80
CA SER A 122 -14.22 -18.85 -16.18
C SER A 122 -14.29 -20.29 -15.65
N VAL A 123 -13.33 -21.12 -16.10
CA VAL A 123 -13.19 -22.53 -15.73
C VAL A 123 -11.71 -22.88 -15.56
N ILE A 124 -11.39 -23.93 -14.79
CA ILE A 124 -10.02 -24.35 -14.48
C ILE A 124 -9.23 -24.68 -15.75
N ILE A 125 -9.86 -25.28 -16.75
CA ILE A 125 -9.20 -25.57 -18.03
C ILE A 125 -8.73 -24.27 -18.71
N GLY A 126 -9.54 -23.21 -18.65
CA GLY A 126 -9.16 -21.89 -19.15
C GLY A 126 -8.03 -21.28 -18.33
N LEU A 127 -8.06 -21.46 -17.01
CA LEU A 127 -6.98 -21.04 -16.12
C LEU A 127 -5.64 -21.73 -16.42
N LEU A 128 -5.64 -23.04 -16.67
CA LEU A 128 -4.42 -23.78 -17.03
C LEU A 128 -3.82 -23.29 -18.35
N LYS A 129 -4.66 -22.93 -19.32
CA LYS A 129 -4.21 -22.31 -20.59
C LYS A 129 -3.61 -20.94 -20.35
N GLU A 130 -4.24 -20.11 -19.52
CA GLU A 130 -3.71 -18.79 -19.17
C GLU A 130 -2.37 -18.91 -18.43
N MET A 131 -2.23 -19.87 -17.50
CA MET A 131 -0.95 -20.16 -16.82
C MET A 131 0.14 -20.50 -17.83
N SER A 132 -0.15 -21.36 -18.81
CA SER A 132 0.80 -21.72 -19.86
C SER A 132 1.29 -20.48 -20.62
N ILE A 133 0.37 -19.65 -21.11
CA ILE A 133 0.68 -18.41 -21.86
C ILE A 133 1.54 -17.46 -21.01
N LYS A 134 1.16 -17.22 -19.74
CA LYS A 134 1.87 -16.25 -18.89
C LYS A 134 3.21 -16.75 -18.39
N PHE A 135 3.37 -18.05 -18.19
CA PHE A 135 4.66 -18.62 -17.83
C PHE A 135 5.63 -18.74 -19.01
N GLU A 136 5.15 -18.67 -20.26
CA GLU A 136 6.03 -18.53 -21.43
C GLU A 136 6.68 -17.15 -21.50
N GLU A 137 5.96 -16.10 -21.09
CA GLU A 137 6.48 -14.72 -21.01
C GLU A 137 7.53 -14.58 -19.89
N GLU A 138 7.28 -15.20 -18.73
CA GLU A 138 8.12 -15.12 -17.53
C GLU A 138 8.13 -16.47 -16.80
N LEU A 139 9.24 -17.20 -16.89
CA LEU A 139 9.34 -18.53 -16.26
C LEU A 139 9.24 -18.41 -14.73
N PRO A 140 8.36 -19.20 -14.09
CA PRO A 140 8.10 -19.08 -12.66
C PRO A 140 9.03 -19.94 -11.78
N LEU A 141 9.86 -20.80 -12.38
CA LEU A 141 10.79 -21.70 -11.69
C LEU A 141 12.16 -21.71 -12.37
N TYR A 142 13.21 -21.95 -11.60
CA TYR A 142 14.58 -22.17 -12.08
C TYR A 142 15.20 -23.42 -11.41
N ALA A 143 16.25 -23.99 -12.01
CA ALA A 143 16.93 -25.17 -11.47
C ALA A 143 18.03 -24.79 -10.46
N LEU A 144 18.12 -25.51 -9.35
CA LEU A 144 19.20 -25.42 -8.36
C LEU A 144 20.33 -26.39 -8.75
N SER A 145 21.60 -26.00 -8.55
CA SER A 145 22.75 -26.85 -8.85
C SER A 145 23.24 -27.58 -7.60
N SER A 146 23.86 -28.75 -7.75
CA SER A 146 24.39 -29.57 -6.66
C SER A 146 25.53 -28.93 -5.84
N SER A 147 25.99 -27.72 -6.22
CA SER A 147 26.98 -26.96 -5.44
C SER A 147 26.38 -26.16 -4.27
N ASP A 148 25.05 -26.09 -4.16
CA ASP A 148 24.36 -25.31 -3.14
C ASP A 148 24.13 -26.08 -1.81
N GLU A 149 24.12 -27.42 -1.83
CA GLU A 149 24.03 -28.25 -0.61
C GLU A 149 25.31 -28.18 0.24
N ALA A 150 26.47 -28.06 -0.39
CA ALA A 150 27.77 -27.94 0.31
C ALA A 150 27.88 -26.61 1.08
N ARG A 151 27.34 -25.51 0.52
CA ARG A 151 27.29 -24.21 1.21
C ARG A 151 26.38 -24.22 2.43
N GLN A 152 25.29 -24.99 2.38
CA GLN A 152 24.38 -25.13 3.51
C GLN A 152 25.03 -25.86 4.70
N MET A 153 25.88 -26.85 4.44
CA MET A 153 26.61 -27.58 5.50
C MET A 153 27.71 -26.74 6.14
N ASP A 154 28.43 -25.93 5.35
CA ASP A 154 29.46 -25.01 5.88
C ASP A 154 28.84 -23.92 6.77
N LEU A 155 27.69 -23.36 6.37
CA LEU A 155 26.94 -22.37 7.16
C LEU A 155 26.48 -22.93 8.51
N LEU A 156 26.01 -24.18 8.54
CA LEU A 156 25.60 -24.83 9.78
C LEU A 156 26.78 -25.05 10.72
N SER A 157 27.98 -25.37 10.20
CA SER A 157 29.19 -25.51 11.02
C SER A 157 29.66 -24.18 11.64
N TYR A 158 29.43 -23.07 10.94
CA TYR A 158 29.78 -21.72 11.39
C TYR A 158 28.82 -21.23 12.49
N ILE A 159 27.53 -21.55 12.36
CA ILE A 159 26.50 -21.23 13.37
C ILE A 159 26.78 -21.95 14.68
N THR A 160 27.22 -23.23 14.64
CA THR A 160 27.55 -23.99 15.86
C THR A 160 28.74 -23.39 16.62
N LYS A 161 29.72 -22.80 15.92
CA LYS A 161 30.89 -22.15 16.54
C LYS A 161 30.58 -20.80 17.20
N ILE A 162 29.49 -20.14 16.80
CA ILE A 162 29.07 -18.84 17.36
C ILE A 162 28.22 -19.03 18.62
N VAL A 163 27.57 -20.19 18.77
CA VAL A 163 26.69 -20.49 19.92
C VAL A 163 27.48 -20.89 21.19
N GLU A 164 28.70 -21.38 21.05
CA GLU A 164 29.59 -21.74 22.18
C GLU A 164 30.62 -20.63 22.47
N GLY A 165 30.11 -19.46 22.87
CA GLY A 165 30.69 -18.40 23.72
C GLY A 165 32.17 -18.00 23.65
N GLU A 166 32.41 -16.68 23.61
CA GLU A 166 33.21 -16.02 24.65
C GLU A 166 32.90 -14.51 24.77
N ASN A 167 32.53 -14.10 25.98
CA ASN A 167 32.48 -12.72 26.44
C ASN A 167 33.90 -12.17 26.60
N ASN A 168 34.14 -10.93 26.21
CA ASN A 168 35.00 -10.00 26.95
C ASN A 168 34.71 -8.55 26.59
N GLY A 169 34.73 -7.69 27.60
CA GLY A 169 34.15 -6.35 27.57
C GLY A 169 35.14 -5.19 27.39
N GLN A 170 34.56 -3.99 27.58
CA GLN A 170 35.15 -2.64 27.62
C GLN A 170 35.57 -2.09 26.24
N SER A 171 35.34 -0.82 25.88
CA SER A 171 35.06 0.40 26.65
C SER A 171 34.46 1.50 25.75
N LYS A 172 33.85 2.48 26.43
CA LYS A 172 33.23 3.71 25.90
C LYS A 172 34.13 4.50 24.94
N GLY A 173 33.52 4.99 23.87
CA GLY A 173 33.90 6.23 23.18
C GLY A 173 32.68 7.14 23.10
N GLU A 174 32.62 8.15 23.96
CA GLU A 174 31.66 9.25 23.85
C GLU A 174 32.07 10.14 22.68
N GLU A 175 31.32 10.07 21.57
CA GLU A 175 31.43 11.05 20.50
C GLU A 175 30.61 12.30 20.85
N LYS A 176 31.29 13.44 20.73
CA LYS A 176 30.81 14.78 21.04
C LYS A 176 29.50 15.09 20.32
N LYS A 177 28.49 15.47 21.10
CA LYS A 177 27.27 16.17 20.65
C LYS A 177 27.65 17.37 19.78
N ASN A 178 27.35 17.26 18.50
CA ASN A 178 27.24 18.42 17.64
C ASN A 178 25.82 18.96 17.83
N ASP A 179 25.69 20.15 18.39
CA ASP A 179 24.45 20.77 18.85
C ASP A 179 23.64 21.37 17.67
N GLY A 180 23.49 20.58 16.61
CA GLY A 180 22.59 20.84 15.50
C GLY A 180 21.24 20.16 15.76
N ILE A 181 20.14 20.83 15.43
CA ILE A 181 18.80 20.24 15.52
C ILE A 181 18.73 19.06 14.53
N LEU A 182 18.82 17.83 15.04
CA LEU A 182 18.74 16.62 14.24
C LEU A 182 17.38 16.54 13.52
N ARG A 183 17.38 16.49 12.18
CA ARG A 183 16.16 16.31 11.37
C ARG A 183 15.77 14.83 11.35
N LYS A 184 15.28 14.36 12.50
CA LYS A 184 14.82 12.99 12.70
C LYS A 184 13.40 12.80 12.18
N VAL A 185 13.20 11.78 11.36
CA VAL A 185 11.89 11.35 10.84
C VAL A 185 11.56 9.96 11.36
N THR A 186 10.36 9.77 11.86
CA THR A 186 9.85 8.42 12.17
C THR A 186 8.81 8.01 11.13
N ILE A 187 8.89 6.79 10.61
CA ILE A 187 7.91 6.18 9.72
C ILE A 187 7.27 5.02 10.48
N VAL A 188 5.97 5.12 10.73
CA VAL A 188 5.18 4.07 11.38
C VAL A 188 4.59 3.16 10.29
N GLY A 189 4.98 1.89 10.34
CA GLY A 189 4.62 0.86 9.38
C GLY A 189 5.74 0.55 8.39
N ALA A 190 6.09 -0.72 8.26
CA ALA A 190 7.11 -1.22 7.34
C ALA A 190 6.54 -2.00 6.14
N GLY A 191 5.29 -1.74 5.75
CA GLY A 191 4.71 -2.27 4.50
C GLY A 191 5.25 -1.55 3.26
N ASP A 192 4.77 -1.92 2.06
CA ASP A 192 5.25 -1.38 0.77
C ASP A 192 5.30 0.15 0.71
N LEU A 193 4.31 0.83 1.29
CA LEU A 193 4.28 2.29 1.35
C LEU A 193 5.35 2.85 2.31
N GLY A 194 5.52 2.23 3.48
CA GLY A 194 6.57 2.58 4.44
C GLY A 194 7.95 2.44 3.83
N LEU A 195 8.24 1.30 3.20
CA LEU A 195 9.50 1.06 2.46
C LEU A 195 9.72 2.07 1.35
N ALA A 196 8.69 2.38 0.55
CA ALA A 196 8.78 3.40 -0.47
C ALA A 196 9.09 4.79 0.10
N CYS A 197 8.56 5.13 1.28
CA CYS A 197 8.89 6.38 1.98
C CYS A 197 10.34 6.38 2.47
N ILE A 198 10.80 5.29 3.09
CA ILE A 198 12.17 5.14 3.58
C ILE A 198 13.15 5.34 2.42
N LEU A 199 12.99 4.59 1.33
CA LEU A 199 13.87 4.67 0.17
C LEU A 199 13.82 6.06 -0.48
N ALA A 200 12.64 6.68 -0.61
CA ALA A 200 12.53 8.01 -1.20
C ALA A 200 13.14 9.12 -0.33
N ILE A 201 12.96 9.07 0.99
CA ILE A 201 13.53 10.02 1.94
C ILE A 201 15.04 9.86 2.01
N SER A 202 15.55 8.63 2.08
CA SER A 202 16.99 8.33 2.09
C SER A 202 17.65 8.73 0.77
N ALA A 203 17.05 8.40 -0.38
CA ALA A 203 17.60 8.77 -1.69
C ALA A 203 17.63 10.29 -1.93
N LYS A 204 16.70 11.03 -1.32
CA LYS A 204 16.65 12.50 -1.41
C LYS A 204 17.55 13.19 -0.36
N ASP A 205 18.09 12.43 0.60
CA ASP A 205 18.93 12.90 1.71
C ASP A 205 18.32 14.09 2.49
N VAL A 206 17.01 14.03 2.76
CA VAL A 206 16.27 15.14 3.39
C VAL A 206 16.19 15.05 4.92
N ALA A 207 16.61 13.93 5.49
CA ALA A 207 16.58 13.66 6.92
C ALA A 207 17.96 13.20 7.41
N ASP A 208 18.32 13.61 8.63
CA ASP A 208 19.60 13.22 9.25
C ASP A 208 19.51 11.82 9.89
N LYS A 209 18.29 11.41 10.24
CA LYS A 209 17.99 10.08 10.80
C LYS A 209 16.56 9.68 10.45
N VAL A 210 16.37 8.43 10.03
CA VAL A 210 15.06 7.82 9.76
C VAL A 210 14.87 6.66 10.73
N VAL A 211 13.80 6.70 11.52
CA VAL A 211 13.39 5.60 12.40
C VAL A 211 12.19 4.90 11.77
N VAL A 212 12.23 3.59 11.68
CA VAL A 212 11.13 2.75 11.20
C VAL A 212 10.53 2.06 12.41
N LEU A 213 9.29 2.41 12.74
CA LEU A 213 8.52 1.72 13.76
C LEU A 213 7.67 0.63 13.12
N ASP A 214 8.08 -0.62 13.33
CA ASP A 214 7.34 -1.78 12.86
C ASP A 214 6.44 -2.32 13.99
N CYS A 215 5.19 -1.83 14.03
CA CYS A 215 4.19 -2.22 15.03
C CYS A 215 3.51 -3.56 14.73
N SER A 216 3.97 -4.32 13.72
CA SER A 216 3.40 -5.60 13.32
C SER A 216 4.08 -6.77 14.05
N GLU A 217 3.30 -7.57 14.79
CA GLU A 217 3.81 -8.80 15.40
C GLU A 217 3.88 -9.97 14.40
N ALA A 218 3.07 -9.94 13.34
CA ALA A 218 2.76 -11.13 12.53
C ALA A 218 2.93 -10.97 11.02
N THR A 219 3.42 -9.84 10.50
CA THR A 219 3.46 -9.59 9.05
C THR A 219 4.73 -8.85 8.63
N VAL A 220 5.44 -9.44 7.67
CA VAL A 220 6.60 -8.86 6.95
C VAL A 220 7.95 -8.96 7.67
N LYS A 221 8.45 -10.19 7.88
CA LYS A 221 9.89 -10.43 8.08
C LYS A 221 10.77 -10.08 6.87
N GLY A 222 10.21 -9.67 5.72
CA GLY A 222 11.01 -9.42 4.49
C GLY A 222 11.49 -7.98 4.35
N GLY A 223 10.58 -7.01 4.46
CA GLY A 223 10.86 -5.60 4.19
C GLY A 223 11.88 -4.97 5.14
N THR A 224 11.70 -5.14 6.46
CA THR A 224 12.68 -4.65 7.46
C THR A 224 13.97 -5.47 7.44
N MET A 225 13.89 -6.77 7.16
CA MET A 225 15.07 -7.62 7.00
C MET A 225 15.95 -7.17 5.84
N ASP A 226 15.38 -6.77 4.70
CA ASP A 226 16.18 -6.22 3.60
C ASP A 226 16.89 -4.91 4.02
N LEU A 227 16.20 -4.04 4.77
CA LEU A 227 16.82 -2.82 5.31
C LEU A 227 17.94 -3.11 6.30
N GLU A 228 17.82 -4.16 7.11
CA GLU A 228 18.86 -4.64 8.03
C GLU A 228 20.01 -5.31 7.30
N ILE A 229 19.74 -6.15 6.28
CA ILE A 229 20.75 -6.83 5.47
C ILE A 229 21.67 -5.82 4.78
N PHE A 230 21.07 -4.78 4.20
CA PHE A 230 21.81 -3.76 3.46
C PHE A 230 22.30 -2.60 4.35
N ASP A 231 21.96 -2.61 5.64
CA ASP A 231 22.36 -1.62 6.65
C ASP A 231 22.31 -0.18 6.13
N LEU A 232 21.10 0.26 5.74
CA LEU A 232 20.94 1.58 5.13
C LEU A 232 21.44 2.68 6.08
N PRO A 233 22.32 3.58 5.60
CA PRO A 233 22.88 4.62 6.45
C PRO A 233 21.77 5.53 6.96
N LYS A 234 21.89 5.94 8.23
CA LYS A 234 20.93 6.81 8.94
C LYS A 234 19.56 6.18 9.21
N VAL A 235 19.33 4.90 8.87
CA VAL A 235 18.07 4.21 9.11
C VAL A 235 18.20 3.33 10.37
N GLU A 236 17.26 3.47 11.29
CA GLU A 236 17.12 2.63 12.49
C GLU A 236 15.76 1.93 12.45
N ILE A 237 15.74 0.62 12.66
CA ILE A 237 14.48 -0.14 12.77
C ILE A 237 14.26 -0.48 14.24
N SER A 238 13.05 -0.19 14.72
CA SER A 238 12.68 -0.48 16.10
C SER A 238 11.20 -0.90 16.19
N ARG A 239 10.88 -1.63 17.24
CA ARG A 239 9.50 -1.95 17.64
C ARG A 239 9.05 -1.14 18.85
N ASP A 240 9.99 -0.48 19.53
CA ASP A 240 9.70 0.34 20.70
C ASP A 240 9.44 1.78 20.28
N PHE A 241 8.30 2.32 20.70
CA PHE A 241 7.92 3.71 20.47
C PHE A 241 8.94 4.71 21.03
N SER A 242 9.73 4.33 22.05
CA SER A 242 10.80 5.20 22.58
C SER A 242 11.83 5.58 21.51
N ALA A 243 12.06 4.72 20.51
CA ALA A 243 12.94 5.02 19.38
C ALA A 243 12.45 6.20 18.54
N SER A 244 11.16 6.54 18.59
CA SER A 244 10.62 7.72 17.91
C SER A 244 10.96 9.04 18.58
N ALA A 245 11.50 9.06 19.81
CA ALA A 245 11.68 10.26 20.61
C ALA A 245 12.36 11.42 19.85
N ASP A 246 11.88 12.63 20.07
CA ASP A 246 12.37 13.88 19.47
C ASP A 246 12.31 13.94 17.93
N SER A 247 11.45 13.13 17.29
CA SER A 247 11.21 13.24 15.86
C SER A 247 10.62 14.59 15.50
N LYS A 248 11.06 15.16 14.37
CA LYS A 248 10.50 16.40 13.80
C LYS A 248 9.29 16.13 12.92
N LEU A 249 9.26 14.96 12.28
CA LEU A 249 8.15 14.48 11.46
C LEU A 249 7.88 13.01 11.77
N VAL A 250 6.60 12.65 11.90
CA VAL A 250 6.17 11.26 12.01
C VAL A 250 5.18 10.94 10.89
N VAL A 251 5.54 10.01 10.02
CA VAL A 251 4.73 9.56 8.89
C VAL A 251 3.99 8.28 9.27
N LEU A 252 2.66 8.27 9.18
CA LEU A 252 1.84 7.09 9.46
C LEU A 252 1.40 6.42 8.16
N THR A 253 1.84 5.18 7.95
CA THR A 253 1.54 4.38 6.75
C THR A 253 0.78 3.08 7.06
N VAL A 254 0.43 2.84 8.32
CA VAL A 254 -0.24 1.62 8.78
C VAL A 254 -1.73 1.63 8.46
N ASN A 255 -2.24 0.51 7.98
CA ASN A 255 -3.67 0.24 7.84
C ASN A 255 -3.94 -1.20 8.27
N SER A 256 -5.09 -1.45 8.87
CA SER A 256 -5.63 -2.75 9.21
C SER A 256 -6.89 -3.00 8.41
N LEU A 257 -6.91 -4.11 7.66
CA LEU A 257 -8.14 -4.61 7.05
C LEU A 257 -8.93 -5.50 8.05
N GLY A 258 -8.25 -6.05 9.06
CA GLY A 258 -8.83 -6.98 10.03
C GLY A 258 -9.61 -8.13 9.37
N ASN A 259 -10.64 -8.59 10.09
CA ASN A 259 -11.66 -9.52 9.59
C ASN A 259 -12.97 -8.77 9.25
N ALA A 260 -12.88 -7.47 8.93
CA ALA A 260 -14.02 -6.60 8.76
C ALA A 260 -14.89 -7.01 7.57
N GLN A 261 -16.20 -6.96 7.75
CA GLN A 261 -17.20 -7.31 6.72
C GLN A 261 -17.77 -6.08 6.01
N SER A 262 -17.60 -4.89 6.59
CA SER A 262 -18.08 -3.61 6.02
C SER A 262 -16.97 -2.55 5.97
N TYR A 263 -17.14 -1.56 5.10
CA TYR A 263 -16.22 -0.42 5.01
C TYR A 263 -16.11 0.35 6.33
N LEU A 264 -17.23 0.57 7.03
CA LEU A 264 -17.24 1.23 8.33
C LEU A 264 -16.41 0.46 9.37
N GLU A 265 -16.51 -0.88 9.39
CA GLU A 265 -15.70 -1.72 10.28
C GLU A 265 -14.20 -1.65 9.96
N VAL A 266 -13.82 -1.55 8.68
CA VAL A 266 -12.41 -1.33 8.29
C VAL A 266 -11.92 0.00 8.84
N VAL A 267 -12.69 1.08 8.67
CA VAL A 267 -12.33 2.40 9.19
C VAL A 267 -12.26 2.38 10.72
N GLN A 268 -13.21 1.75 11.40
CA GLN A 268 -13.19 1.60 12.86
C GLN A 268 -11.97 0.78 13.32
N SER A 269 -11.60 -0.29 12.63
CA SER A 269 -10.38 -1.06 12.95
C SER A 269 -9.12 -0.19 12.85
N ASN A 270 -9.07 0.72 11.86
CA ASN A 270 -7.97 1.69 11.77
C ASN A 270 -7.99 2.72 12.91
N VAL A 271 -9.15 3.13 13.39
CA VAL A 271 -9.27 3.99 14.58
C VAL A 271 -8.70 3.29 15.82
N GLU A 272 -9.05 2.03 16.04
CA GLU A 272 -8.52 1.21 17.14
C GLU A 272 -6.99 1.07 17.07
N LEU A 273 -6.46 0.81 15.87
CA LEU A 273 -5.01 0.76 15.63
C LEU A 273 -4.35 2.11 15.99
N PHE A 274 -4.95 3.23 15.57
CA PHE A 274 -4.43 4.56 15.86
C PHE A 274 -4.49 4.89 17.35
N ARG A 275 -5.50 4.38 18.08
CA ARG A 275 -5.59 4.54 19.55
C ARG A 275 -4.41 3.92 20.29
N GLY A 276 -3.85 2.82 19.77
CA GLY A 276 -2.63 2.21 20.31
C GLY A 276 -1.32 2.91 19.94
N ILE A 277 -1.31 3.71 18.86
CA ILE A 277 -0.08 4.29 18.26
C ILE A 277 0.06 5.77 18.59
N ILE A 278 -0.97 6.57 18.27
CA ILE A 278 -0.89 8.03 18.26
C ILE A 278 -0.55 8.61 19.65
N PRO A 279 -1.15 8.17 20.77
CA PRO A 279 -0.81 8.71 22.08
C PRO A 279 0.66 8.47 22.46
N SER A 280 1.21 7.30 22.14
CA SER A 280 2.61 6.96 22.37
C SER A 280 3.56 7.85 21.55
N ILE A 281 3.24 8.06 20.27
CA ILE A 281 3.99 8.99 19.42
C ILE A 281 3.93 10.42 19.96
N ALA A 282 2.75 10.88 20.36
CA ALA A 282 2.55 12.21 20.93
C ALA A 282 3.34 12.40 22.23
N HIS A 283 3.44 11.35 23.06
CA HIS A 283 4.23 11.35 24.29
C HIS A 283 5.73 11.52 24.02
N TYR A 284 6.31 10.71 23.12
CA TYR A 284 7.75 10.72 22.83
C TYR A 284 8.19 11.86 21.89
N SER A 285 7.29 12.38 21.06
CA SER A 285 7.60 13.39 20.03
C SER A 285 6.59 14.56 20.06
N GLN A 286 6.46 15.21 21.21
CA GLN A 286 5.46 16.27 21.48
C GLN A 286 5.50 17.46 20.52
N HIS A 287 6.65 17.72 19.90
CA HIS A 287 6.89 18.84 18.97
C HIS A 287 6.89 18.44 17.50
N SER A 288 6.60 17.17 17.17
CA SER A 288 6.58 16.68 15.80
C SER A 288 5.39 17.21 14.98
N VAL A 289 5.53 17.16 13.67
CA VAL A 289 4.39 17.16 12.73
C VAL A 289 3.99 15.72 12.45
N LEU A 290 2.69 15.42 12.48
CA LEU A 290 2.13 14.13 12.07
C LEU A 290 1.70 14.23 10.60
N LEU A 291 2.22 13.34 9.77
CA LEU A 291 1.88 13.22 8.35
C LEU A 291 1.18 11.88 8.08
N ILE A 292 -0.12 11.94 7.79
CA ILE A 292 -0.99 10.77 7.71
C ILE A 292 -1.14 10.33 6.26
N ALA A 293 -0.67 9.11 5.96
CA ALA A 293 -0.84 8.44 4.69
C ALA A 293 -1.81 7.24 4.76
N SER A 294 -2.16 6.80 5.97
CA SER A 294 -3.19 5.80 6.24
C SER A 294 -4.56 6.20 5.70
N GLN A 295 -5.30 5.24 5.16
CA GLN A 295 -6.57 5.47 4.47
C GLN A 295 -7.78 5.07 5.35
N PRO A 296 -8.91 5.78 5.24
CA PRO A 296 -9.15 6.98 4.42
C PRO A 296 -8.44 8.21 5.00
N VAL A 297 -7.67 8.94 4.19
CA VAL A 297 -6.69 9.93 4.68
C VAL A 297 -7.36 11.05 5.47
N GLU A 298 -8.46 11.59 4.99
CA GLU A 298 -9.22 12.67 5.65
C GLU A 298 -9.71 12.25 7.04
N ILE A 299 -10.26 11.04 7.14
CA ILE A 299 -10.78 10.48 8.39
C ILE A 299 -9.62 10.19 9.36
N MET A 300 -8.57 9.50 8.89
CA MET A 300 -7.44 9.14 9.74
C MET A 300 -6.63 10.37 10.19
N THR A 301 -6.65 11.46 9.43
CA THR A 301 -6.07 12.75 9.83
C THR A 301 -6.88 13.39 10.96
N TYR A 302 -8.21 13.40 10.86
CA TYR A 302 -9.08 13.86 11.94
C TYR A 302 -8.90 13.02 13.22
N VAL A 303 -8.88 11.70 13.09
CA VAL A 303 -8.67 10.77 14.22
C VAL A 303 -7.31 11.03 14.88
N SER A 304 -6.25 11.17 14.10
CA SER A 304 -4.91 11.50 14.60
C SER A 304 -4.89 12.83 15.35
N TRP A 305 -5.61 13.84 14.86
CA TRP A 305 -5.73 15.13 15.52
C TRP A 305 -6.41 15.01 16.89
N LYS A 306 -7.53 14.28 16.96
CA LYS A 306 -8.25 14.06 18.22
C LYS A 306 -7.44 13.24 19.23
N LEU A 307 -6.77 12.19 18.79
CA LEU A 307 -6.00 11.29 19.67
C LEU A 307 -4.66 11.88 20.13
N SER A 308 -4.02 12.73 19.32
CA SER A 308 -2.70 13.31 19.67
C SER A 308 -2.78 14.50 20.60
N GLY A 309 -3.90 15.24 20.60
CA GLY A 309 -4.01 16.54 21.27
C GLY A 309 -3.13 17.63 20.64
N PHE A 310 -2.57 17.41 19.45
CA PHE A 310 -1.73 18.39 18.77
C PHE A 310 -2.56 19.56 18.22
N PRO A 311 -1.93 20.73 18.03
CA PRO A 311 -2.56 21.80 17.27
C PRO A 311 -2.82 21.33 15.83
N LYS A 312 -3.95 21.76 15.26
CA LYS A 312 -4.38 21.41 13.90
C LYS A 312 -3.31 21.65 12.81
N SER A 313 -2.43 22.64 12.99
CA SER A 313 -1.35 22.94 12.04
C SER A 313 -0.32 21.80 11.95
N ARG A 314 -0.17 21.00 13.01
CA ARG A 314 0.82 19.91 13.09
C ARG A 314 0.25 18.53 12.76
N VAL A 315 -1.00 18.43 12.32
CA VAL A 315 -1.61 17.16 11.89
C VAL A 315 -2.11 17.32 10.46
N ILE A 316 -1.43 16.63 9.55
CA ILE A 316 -1.55 16.84 8.11
C ILE A 316 -1.77 15.49 7.44
N GLY A 317 -2.77 15.38 6.56
CA GLY A 317 -2.88 14.21 5.68
C GLY A 317 -2.21 14.46 4.34
N ILE A 318 -1.66 13.43 3.71
CA ILE A 318 -0.98 13.55 2.41
C ILE A 318 -1.91 14.09 1.30
N GLY A 319 -3.21 13.84 1.44
CA GLY A 319 -4.28 14.36 0.60
C GLY A 319 -4.04 14.24 -0.90
N CYS A 320 -4.48 15.27 -1.62
CA CYS A 320 -4.38 15.39 -3.07
C CYS A 320 -3.01 15.91 -3.55
N ASN A 321 -1.92 15.77 -2.78
CA ASN A 321 -0.60 16.33 -3.16
C ASN A 321 -0.05 15.65 -4.43
N LEU A 322 -0.09 14.32 -4.48
CA LEU A 322 0.33 13.55 -5.66
C LEU A 322 -0.56 13.86 -6.88
N ASP A 323 -1.86 13.97 -6.67
CA ASP A 323 -2.82 14.28 -7.73
C ASP A 323 -2.60 15.70 -8.27
N SER A 324 -2.31 16.67 -7.40
CA SER A 324 -1.93 18.04 -7.79
C SER A 324 -0.63 18.07 -8.58
N ALA A 325 0.42 17.39 -8.11
CA ALA A 325 1.69 17.32 -8.83
C ALA A 325 1.51 16.69 -10.24
N ARG A 326 0.71 15.63 -10.35
CA ARG A 326 0.35 15.02 -11.63
C ARG A 326 -0.44 15.97 -12.52
N PHE A 327 -1.43 16.66 -11.96
CA PHE A 327 -2.27 17.62 -12.68
C PHE A 327 -1.45 18.76 -13.27
N GLN A 328 -0.57 19.36 -12.46
CA GLN A 328 0.34 20.42 -12.88
C GLN A 328 1.32 19.94 -13.97
N TYR A 329 1.83 18.71 -13.86
CA TYR A 329 2.66 18.09 -14.89
C TYR A 329 1.87 17.88 -16.20
N ILE A 330 0.62 17.41 -16.14
CA ILE A 330 -0.22 17.23 -17.32
C ILE A 330 -0.42 18.56 -18.06
N ILE A 331 -0.79 19.63 -17.33
CA ILE A 331 -0.98 20.97 -17.92
C ILE A 331 0.30 21.48 -18.57
N THR A 332 1.42 21.39 -17.87
CA THR A 332 2.71 21.96 -18.32
C THR A 332 3.33 21.15 -19.45
N ASN A 333 3.45 19.84 -19.28
CA ASN A 333 4.28 18.99 -20.12
C ASN A 333 3.49 18.28 -21.22
N LEU A 334 2.26 17.83 -20.93
CA LEU A 334 1.45 17.09 -21.91
C LEU A 334 0.61 18.02 -22.77
N LEU A 335 -0.05 18.99 -22.14
CA LEU A 335 -0.89 19.97 -22.83
C LEU A 335 -0.10 21.18 -23.34
N LYS A 336 1.18 21.31 -22.93
CA LYS A 336 2.12 22.37 -23.34
C LYS A 336 1.54 23.78 -23.20
N ALA A 337 0.69 23.99 -22.19
CA ALA A 337 0.10 25.30 -21.95
C ALA A 337 1.14 26.22 -21.30
N GLN A 338 1.31 27.43 -21.85
CA GLN A 338 2.17 28.48 -21.27
C GLN A 338 1.58 29.10 -19.98
N SER A 339 0.40 28.65 -19.55
CA SER A 339 -0.25 29.07 -18.32
C SER A 339 0.61 28.73 -17.09
N ARG A 340 0.52 29.55 -16.03
CA ARG A 340 1.15 29.29 -14.73
C ARG A 340 0.57 28.03 -14.09
N SER A 341 1.06 26.85 -14.47
CA SER A 341 0.61 25.58 -13.95
C SER A 341 0.77 25.45 -12.44
N LYS A 342 1.73 26.16 -11.84
CA LYS A 342 1.97 26.22 -10.38
C LYS A 342 0.79 26.78 -9.57
N ASP A 343 -0.17 27.39 -10.24
CA ASP A 343 -1.36 27.95 -9.63
C ASP A 343 -2.58 27.00 -9.68
N ASN A 344 -2.41 25.80 -10.22
CA ASN A 344 -3.46 24.81 -10.40
C ASN A 344 -3.37 23.68 -9.38
N TRP A 345 -4.45 23.40 -8.66
CA TRP A 345 -4.45 22.44 -7.56
C TRP A 345 -5.61 21.46 -7.67
N ILE A 346 -5.37 20.22 -7.26
CA ILE A 346 -6.45 19.27 -6.98
C ILE A 346 -6.73 19.35 -5.47
N ILE A 347 -7.97 19.66 -5.11
CA ILE A 347 -8.42 19.88 -3.72
C ILE A 347 -9.63 18.97 -3.40
N GLY A 348 -10.05 18.97 -2.14
CA GLY A 348 -11.18 18.17 -1.65
C GLY A 348 -10.76 16.78 -1.14
N GLU A 349 -11.67 15.82 -1.23
CA GLU A 349 -11.46 14.45 -0.77
C GLU A 349 -10.58 13.65 -1.74
N GLN A 350 -9.66 12.83 -1.21
CA GLN A 350 -8.87 11.91 -2.02
C GLN A 350 -9.75 10.76 -2.56
N GLY A 351 -10.43 11.00 -3.68
CA GLY A 351 -11.35 10.02 -4.26
C GLY A 351 -12.13 10.54 -5.46
N VAL A 352 -13.42 10.18 -5.52
CA VAL A 352 -14.33 10.53 -6.64
C VAL A 352 -14.64 12.02 -6.66
N ASN A 353 -14.69 12.65 -5.49
CA ASN A 353 -15.13 14.04 -5.31
C ASN A 353 -14.00 15.07 -5.39
N LYS A 354 -12.79 14.68 -5.81
CA LYS A 354 -11.67 15.62 -5.98
C LYS A 354 -11.97 16.66 -7.07
N VAL A 355 -11.54 17.89 -6.83
CA VAL A 355 -11.86 19.05 -7.68
C VAL A 355 -10.60 19.77 -8.11
N ALA A 356 -10.54 20.21 -9.36
CA ALA A 356 -9.50 21.13 -9.81
C ALA A 356 -9.88 22.57 -9.44
N ALA A 357 -8.96 23.31 -8.85
CA ALA A 357 -9.16 24.68 -8.43
C ALA A 357 -7.93 25.53 -8.78
N TRP A 358 -8.17 26.76 -9.23
CA TRP A 358 -7.14 27.72 -9.56
C TRP A 358 -6.88 28.65 -8.37
N SER A 359 -5.62 29.02 -8.18
CA SER A 359 -5.21 30.01 -7.19
C SER A 359 -5.75 31.38 -7.58
N SER A 360 -6.31 32.12 -6.61
CA SER A 360 -6.77 33.50 -6.79
C SER A 360 -5.66 34.43 -7.34
N ASN A 361 -4.41 34.17 -6.98
CA ASN A 361 -3.24 34.94 -7.46
C ASN A 361 -2.92 34.74 -8.95
N SER A 362 -3.55 33.78 -9.62
CA SER A 362 -3.33 33.46 -11.04
C SER A 362 -4.36 34.07 -11.98
N VAL A 363 -5.49 34.52 -11.44
CA VAL A 363 -6.61 35.11 -12.18
C VAL A 363 -6.58 36.64 -12.10
N ILE A 364 -5.48 37.24 -11.60
CA ILE A 364 -5.39 38.68 -11.36
C ILE A 364 -5.49 39.47 -12.67
N ASN A 365 -6.71 39.94 -12.96
CA ASN A 365 -6.98 41.30 -13.41
C ASN A 365 -7.89 42.01 -12.38
N HIS A 366 -8.91 41.32 -11.81
CA HIS A 366 -9.70 41.81 -10.66
C HIS A 366 -10.08 40.68 -9.66
N PRO A 367 -10.23 40.99 -8.34
CA PRO A 367 -10.78 40.03 -7.39
C PRO A 367 -12.23 39.67 -7.75
N GLY A 368 -12.49 38.40 -8.06
CA GLY A 368 -13.82 37.90 -8.43
C GLY A 368 -13.98 37.48 -9.91
N ASP A 369 -12.93 37.59 -10.73
CA ASP A 369 -12.97 37.09 -12.11
C ASP A 369 -13.12 35.55 -12.15
N LYS A 370 -14.07 35.08 -12.98
CA LYS A 370 -14.26 33.66 -13.29
C LYS A 370 -13.17 33.19 -14.26
N LEU A 371 -12.91 31.87 -14.28
CA LEU A 371 -12.03 31.27 -15.29
C LEU A 371 -12.49 31.60 -16.70
N THR A 372 -11.53 31.78 -17.60
CA THR A 372 -11.82 31.88 -19.04
C THR A 372 -12.26 30.52 -19.58
N ASN A 373 -13.01 30.52 -20.68
CA ASN A 373 -13.46 29.29 -21.34
C ASN A 373 -12.27 28.36 -21.70
N ASP A 374 -11.15 28.93 -22.12
CA ASP A 374 -9.93 28.19 -22.45
C ASP A 374 -9.31 27.51 -21.22
N GLN A 375 -9.30 28.19 -20.06
CA GLN A 375 -8.83 27.61 -18.80
C GLN A 375 -9.73 26.45 -18.35
N GLN A 376 -11.04 26.56 -18.56
CA GLN A 376 -12.00 25.53 -18.19
C GLN A 376 -11.86 24.29 -19.09
N VAL A 377 -11.70 24.47 -20.40
CA VAL A 377 -11.42 23.37 -21.35
C VAL A 377 -10.10 22.68 -21.02
N LEU A 378 -9.04 23.45 -20.73
CA LEU A 378 -7.74 22.92 -20.32
C LEU A 378 -7.84 22.08 -19.05
N THR A 379 -8.56 22.60 -18.05
CA THR A 379 -8.80 21.95 -16.76
C THR A 379 -9.54 20.62 -16.94
N ASN A 380 -10.61 20.61 -17.72
CA ASN A 380 -11.40 19.41 -17.99
C ASN A 380 -10.58 18.32 -18.68
N ARG A 381 -9.80 18.68 -19.71
CA ARG A 381 -8.92 17.74 -20.41
C ARG A 381 -7.83 17.18 -19.51
N ALA A 382 -7.22 18.02 -18.67
CA ALA A 382 -6.22 17.57 -17.72
C ALA A 382 -6.83 16.62 -16.66
N MET A 383 -8.05 16.88 -16.20
CA MET A 383 -8.79 16.00 -15.29
C MET A 383 -9.11 14.63 -15.90
N GLU A 384 -9.46 14.56 -17.19
CA GLU A 384 -9.68 13.29 -17.89
C GLU A 384 -8.42 12.43 -17.94
N ILE A 385 -7.28 13.04 -18.27
CA ILE A 385 -5.98 12.34 -18.28
C ILE A 385 -5.61 11.86 -16.87
N LEU A 386 -5.91 12.66 -15.85
CA LEU A 386 -5.63 12.32 -14.45
C LEU A 386 -6.44 11.10 -13.98
N LYS A 387 -7.71 10.97 -14.39
CA LYS A 387 -8.59 9.83 -14.00
C LYS A 387 -7.99 8.47 -14.36
N GLY A 388 -7.20 8.38 -15.44
CA GLY A 388 -6.54 7.14 -15.86
C GLY A 388 -5.34 6.71 -15.01
N LYS A 389 -4.90 7.51 -14.03
CA LYS A 389 -3.66 7.25 -13.28
C LYS A 389 -3.91 6.81 -11.83
N GLY A 390 -3.74 5.51 -11.56
CA GLY A 390 -3.78 4.94 -10.20
C GLY A 390 -2.62 5.40 -9.29
N GLN A 391 -2.74 5.14 -8.00
CA GLN A 391 -1.68 5.38 -7.01
C GLN A 391 -0.88 4.09 -6.76
N ARG A 392 0.45 4.22 -6.68
CA ARG A 392 1.39 3.13 -6.35
C ARG A 392 2.26 3.56 -5.17
N SER A 393 2.71 2.61 -4.35
CA SER A 393 3.52 2.87 -3.15
C SER A 393 4.72 3.78 -3.43
N TRP A 394 5.47 3.54 -4.50
CA TRP A 394 6.61 4.39 -4.90
C TRP A 394 6.20 5.82 -5.28
N SER A 395 5.08 6.00 -5.98
CA SER A 395 4.62 7.34 -6.38
C SER A 395 4.14 8.16 -5.18
N VAL A 396 3.51 7.49 -4.21
CA VAL A 396 3.09 8.13 -2.95
C VAL A 396 4.31 8.39 -2.06
N GLY A 397 5.27 7.47 -1.99
CA GLY A 397 6.54 7.65 -1.28
C GLY A 397 7.34 8.86 -1.77
N LEU A 398 7.43 9.07 -3.08
CA LEU A 398 8.02 10.29 -3.66
C LEU A 398 7.27 11.57 -3.26
N SER A 399 5.94 11.54 -3.24
CA SER A 399 5.11 12.66 -2.76
C SER A 399 5.36 12.95 -1.28
N ILE A 400 5.48 11.91 -0.45
CA ILE A 400 5.78 12.04 0.99
C ILE A 400 7.20 12.58 1.20
N ALA A 401 8.19 12.16 0.41
CA ALA A 401 9.54 12.72 0.46
C ALA A 401 9.58 14.20 0.05
N ASP A 402 8.70 14.64 -0.86
CA ASP A 402 8.55 16.07 -1.21
C ASP A 402 7.91 16.90 -0.08
N LEU A 403 6.90 16.35 0.60
CA LEU A 403 6.31 16.96 1.79
C LEU A 403 7.31 17.02 2.96
N THR A 404 8.03 15.93 3.19
CA THR A 404 9.05 15.79 4.24
C THR A 404 10.14 16.85 4.08
N ASP A 405 10.66 16.98 2.87
CA ASP A 405 11.66 18.00 2.51
C ASP A 405 11.17 19.43 2.79
N SER A 406 9.91 19.72 2.47
CA SER A 406 9.35 21.06 2.66
C SER A 406 9.12 21.40 4.12
N ILE A 407 8.72 20.42 4.94
CA ILE A 407 8.53 20.57 6.39
C ILE A 407 9.89 20.70 7.10
N LEU A 408 10.82 19.75 6.88
CA LEU A 408 12.07 19.71 7.61
C LEU A 408 13.03 20.85 7.27
N ASN A 409 13.02 21.32 6.02
CA ASN A 409 13.91 22.37 5.54
C ASN A 409 13.23 23.74 5.44
N ASP A 410 12.05 23.91 6.07
CA ASP A 410 11.24 25.14 6.06
C ASP A 410 11.12 25.79 4.68
N LYS A 411 10.86 24.99 3.63
CA LYS A 411 10.88 25.51 2.24
C LYS A 411 9.74 26.47 1.95
N ARG A 412 8.69 26.48 2.79
CA ARG A 412 7.47 27.28 2.58
C ARG A 412 6.86 27.05 1.20
N LYS A 413 6.98 25.81 0.72
CA LYS A 413 6.40 25.37 -0.55
C LYS A 413 4.90 25.12 -0.33
N ILE A 414 4.11 25.42 -1.36
CA ILE A 414 2.67 25.14 -1.36
C ILE A 414 2.44 23.69 -1.77
N HIS A 415 1.60 23.00 -1.01
CA HIS A 415 1.19 21.61 -1.23
C HIS A 415 -0.31 21.46 -1.04
N SER A 416 -0.97 20.62 -1.85
CA SER A 416 -2.36 20.26 -1.59
C SER A 416 -2.42 19.12 -0.58
N VAL A 417 -2.69 19.45 0.68
CA VAL A 417 -2.67 18.49 1.80
C VAL A 417 -3.96 18.54 2.59
N SER A 418 -4.31 17.43 3.23
CA SER A 418 -5.52 17.34 4.04
C SER A 418 -5.32 18.09 5.36
N THR A 419 -6.14 19.12 5.58
CA THR A 419 -6.16 19.94 6.80
C THR A 419 -7.59 20.33 7.13
N THR A 420 -7.84 20.92 8.30
CA THR A 420 -9.20 21.31 8.67
C THR A 420 -9.70 22.47 7.82
N VAL A 421 -10.91 22.32 7.27
CA VAL A 421 -11.57 23.33 6.44
C VAL A 421 -12.73 24.02 7.16
N LYS A 422 -12.84 23.86 8.48
CA LYS A 422 -13.84 24.55 9.29
C LYS A 422 -13.70 26.07 9.15
N GLY A 423 -14.78 26.73 8.77
CA GLY A 423 -14.83 28.17 8.51
C GLY A 423 -14.48 28.57 7.07
N TYR A 424 -14.24 27.60 6.18
CA TYR A 424 -13.99 27.84 4.75
C TYR A 424 -15.15 27.28 3.91
N TYR A 425 -15.48 27.93 2.78
CA TYR A 425 -16.50 27.45 1.83
C TYR A 425 -17.87 27.14 2.47
N ASN A 426 -18.25 27.88 3.52
CA ASN A 426 -19.45 27.67 4.35
C ASN A 426 -19.51 26.29 5.04
N ILE A 427 -18.36 25.67 5.29
CA ILE A 427 -18.25 24.40 6.03
C ILE A 427 -18.01 24.71 7.51
N ASN A 428 -18.95 24.32 8.36
CA ASN A 428 -18.88 24.56 9.82
C ASN A 428 -18.43 23.34 10.63
N SER A 429 -18.44 22.15 10.01
CA SER A 429 -18.02 20.89 10.63
C SER A 429 -16.49 20.78 10.73
N GLU A 430 -16.01 19.99 11.70
CA GLU A 430 -14.58 19.73 11.92
C GLU A 430 -14.04 18.65 10.98
N VAL A 431 -14.21 18.87 9.68
CA VAL A 431 -13.74 17.94 8.65
C VAL A 431 -12.38 18.34 8.11
N PHE A 432 -11.67 17.34 7.60
CA PHE A 432 -10.38 17.50 6.95
C PHE A 432 -10.55 17.25 5.46
N LEU A 433 -10.06 18.14 4.62
CA LEU A 433 -10.06 18.02 3.16
C LEU A 433 -8.75 18.58 2.62
N SER A 434 -8.37 18.15 1.42
CA SER A 434 -7.15 18.63 0.77
C SER A 434 -7.29 20.07 0.33
N MET A 435 -6.40 20.94 0.79
CA MET A 435 -6.32 22.36 0.41
C MET A 435 -4.88 22.77 0.12
N PRO A 436 -4.62 23.74 -0.77
CA PRO A 436 -3.28 24.23 -1.03
C PRO A 436 -2.78 25.00 0.20
N CYS A 437 -1.76 24.48 0.85
CA CYS A 437 -1.22 25.02 2.10
C CYS A 437 0.29 25.27 1.97
N VAL A 438 0.76 26.36 2.56
CA VAL A 438 2.19 26.63 2.77
C VAL A 438 2.66 25.75 3.92
N LEU A 439 3.64 24.88 3.65
CA LEU A 439 4.23 23.98 4.65
C LEU A 439 5.60 24.45 5.11
N GLY A 440 5.84 24.35 6.40
CA GLY A 440 7.16 24.57 7.00
C GLY A 440 7.34 23.77 8.28
N ILE A 441 8.30 24.18 9.11
CA ILE A 441 8.76 23.36 10.25
C ILE A 441 7.67 23.11 11.32
N SER A 442 6.65 23.98 11.37
CA SER A 442 5.49 23.87 12.26
C SER A 442 4.26 23.24 11.61
N GLY A 443 4.44 22.60 10.44
CA GLY A 443 3.37 22.02 9.64
C GLY A 443 2.70 23.05 8.72
N VAL A 444 1.37 23.15 8.76
CA VAL A 444 0.61 24.13 7.97
C VAL A 444 0.81 25.53 8.57
N ILE A 445 1.45 26.41 7.80
CA ILE A 445 1.65 27.82 8.13
C ILE A 445 0.42 28.64 7.70
N GLU A 446 -0.01 28.42 6.46
CA GLU A 446 -1.07 29.19 5.83
C GLU A 446 -1.84 28.31 4.86
N MET A 447 -3.17 28.48 4.81
CA MET A 447 -4.02 27.88 3.78
C MET A 447 -4.29 28.93 2.71
N MET A 448 -3.96 28.61 1.46
CA MET A 448 -4.31 29.45 0.31
C MET A 448 -5.79 29.30 0.00
N LYS A 449 -6.43 30.41 -0.39
CA LYS A 449 -7.82 30.41 -0.87
C LYS A 449 -7.85 30.35 -2.41
N PRO A 450 -8.18 29.19 -3.00
CA PRO A 450 -8.56 29.10 -4.41
C PRO A 450 -9.75 30.00 -4.76
N VAL A 451 -9.93 30.25 -6.05
CA VAL A 451 -11.11 30.95 -6.59
C VAL A 451 -12.39 30.18 -6.21
N GLU A 452 -13.38 30.91 -5.70
CA GLU A 452 -14.69 30.36 -5.34
C GLU A 452 -15.58 30.27 -6.59
N GLU A 453 -15.56 29.11 -7.24
CA GLU A 453 -16.52 28.76 -8.29
C GLU A 453 -17.64 27.90 -7.71
N ASP A 454 -18.90 28.16 -8.10
CA ASP A 454 -20.08 27.47 -7.55
C ASP A 454 -19.94 25.93 -7.56
N ASN A 455 -19.43 25.36 -8.65
CA ASN A 455 -19.18 23.91 -8.77
C ASN A 455 -18.13 23.39 -7.78
N VAL A 456 -17.07 24.17 -7.54
CA VAL A 456 -16.00 23.82 -6.60
C VAL A 456 -16.54 23.85 -5.17
N VAL A 457 -17.27 24.91 -4.83
CA VAL A 457 -17.89 25.06 -3.50
C VAL A 457 -18.87 23.92 -3.23
N GLU A 458 -19.76 23.62 -4.17
CA GLU A 458 -20.77 22.55 -4.05
C GLU A 458 -20.12 21.17 -3.82
N LYS A 459 -19.07 20.84 -4.59
CA LYS A 459 -18.34 19.57 -4.42
C LYS A 459 -17.59 19.49 -3.10
N LEU A 460 -16.95 20.58 -2.66
CA LEU A 460 -16.29 20.62 -1.36
C LEU A 460 -17.29 20.44 -0.22
N GLN A 461 -18.46 21.07 -0.30
CA GLN A 461 -19.53 20.91 0.68
C GLN A 461 -20.08 19.48 0.69
N THR A 462 -20.24 18.87 -0.49
CA THR A 462 -20.68 17.48 -0.62
C THR A 462 -19.66 16.51 0.01
N SER A 463 -18.37 16.68 -0.29
CA SER A 463 -17.30 15.92 0.36
C SER A 463 -17.28 16.14 1.87
N ALA A 464 -17.41 17.39 2.32
CA ALA A 464 -17.45 17.70 3.74
C ALA A 464 -18.63 17.02 4.46
N ALA A 465 -19.82 17.01 3.86
CA ALA A 465 -20.97 16.31 4.40
C ALA A 465 -20.72 14.80 4.50
N SER A 466 -20.25 14.16 3.42
CA SER A 466 -19.98 12.72 3.41
C SER A 466 -18.91 12.30 4.40
N VAL A 467 -17.82 13.07 4.50
CA VAL A 467 -16.74 12.84 5.48
C VAL A 467 -17.28 13.02 6.90
N ASN A 468 -18.07 14.06 7.16
CA ASN A 468 -18.66 14.31 8.48
C ASN A 468 -19.62 13.18 8.88
N ASP A 469 -20.46 12.70 7.97
CA ASP A 469 -21.42 11.62 8.24
C ASP A 469 -20.70 10.32 8.61
N LEU A 470 -19.59 10.02 7.94
CA LEU A 470 -18.75 8.87 8.30
C LEU A 470 -18.06 9.10 9.65
N GLN A 471 -17.51 10.29 9.90
CA GLN A 471 -16.86 10.63 11.18
C GLN A 471 -17.79 10.46 12.38
N GLN A 472 -19.06 10.84 12.25
CA GLN A 472 -20.06 10.75 13.33
C GLN A 472 -20.42 9.30 13.70
N GLN A 473 -20.18 8.35 12.81
CA GLN A 473 -20.44 6.92 13.05
C GLN A 473 -19.27 6.22 13.76
N LEU A 474 -18.10 6.86 13.84
CA LEU A 474 -16.90 6.27 14.43
C LEU A 474 -16.85 6.49 15.94
N LYS A 475 -16.31 5.50 16.66
CA LYS A 475 -16.02 5.58 18.09
C LYS A 475 -14.55 5.93 18.26
N LEU A 476 -14.27 7.18 18.64
CA LEU A 476 -12.92 7.69 18.89
C LEU A 476 -12.32 7.16 20.19
#